data_AF-A0A9C7UKB2-F1
#
_entry.id   AF-A0A9C7UKB2-F1
#
_cell.length_a   1.000
_cell.length_b   1.000
_cell.length_c   1.000
_cell.angle_alpha   90.00
_cell.angle_beta   90.00
_cell.angle_gamma   90.00
#
_symmetry.space_group_name_H-M   'P 1'
#
loop_
_entity.id
_entity.type
_entity.pdbx_description
1 polymer ?
#
loop_
_entity_poly.entity_id
_entity_poly.type
_entity_poly.pdbx_seq_one_letter_code
_entity_poly.pdbx_strand_id
1 'polypeptide(L)' 'MDHGLHTVCAQMTDEFLSFSVSAGNDLVTPMPQYGFPGLKAGDRWCLCAMRWHQAHEAGKAPETLPASDPPKNA' A
#
# COMPACT_ATOMS: atom_id res chain seq x y z
N MET A 1 4.90 0.81 -19.55
CA MET A 1 5.63 1.32 -18.37
C MET A 1 4.55 1.86 -17.44
N ASP A 2 4.21 1.11 -16.39
CA ASP A 2 3.30 1.60 -15.35
C ASP A 2 4.13 2.60 -14.52
N HIS A 3 3.78 3.89 -14.56
CA HIS A 3 4.56 4.98 -13.94
C HIS A 3 4.44 4.99 -12.41
N GLY A 4 4.28 3.84 -11.77
CA GLY A 4 3.95 3.77 -10.36
C GLY A 4 2.69 4.58 -10.07
N LEU A 5 1.63 4.39 -10.88
CA LEU A 5 0.39 5.11 -10.66
C LEU A 5 -0.26 4.55 -9.39
N HIS A 6 -0.18 5.32 -8.31
CA HIS A 6 -0.75 4.98 -7.02
C HIS A 6 -2.27 5.25 -7.03
N THR A 7 -3.02 4.48 -7.82
CA THR A 7 -4.46 4.69 -8.02
C THR A 7 -5.33 3.81 -7.13
N VAL A 8 -4.75 2.83 -6.43
CA VAL A 8 -5.50 1.93 -5.56
C VAL A 8 -5.29 2.32 -4.11
N CYS A 9 -6.21 3.12 -3.57
CA CYS A 9 -6.17 3.52 -2.17
C CYS A 9 -6.83 2.45 -1.30
N ALA A 10 -6.17 2.06 -0.22
CA ALA A 10 -6.60 0.99 0.66
C ALA A 10 -6.27 1.31 2.12
N GLN A 11 -6.93 0.62 3.05
CA GLN A 11 -6.54 0.61 4.45
C GLN A 11 -5.57 -0.54 4.71
N MET A 12 -4.37 -0.23 5.19
CA MET A 12 -3.32 -1.22 5.41
C MET A 12 -3.71 -2.22 6.50
N THR A 13 -3.31 -3.47 6.32
CA THR A 13 -3.47 -4.56 7.29
C THR A 13 -2.10 -5.17 7.60
N ASP A 14 -1.93 -5.76 8.79
CA ASP A 14 -0.68 -6.48 9.14
C ASP A 14 -0.40 -7.62 8.16
N GLU A 15 -1.49 -8.34 7.85
CA GLU A 15 -1.80 -8.98 6.57
C GLU A 15 -0.91 -8.62 5.37
N PHE A 16 -1.36 -7.55 4.74
CA PHE A 16 -0.81 -7.00 3.53
C PHE A 16 0.61 -6.48 3.72
N LEU A 17 0.91 -5.81 4.85
CA LEU A 17 2.23 -5.22 5.08
C LEU A 17 3.30 -6.31 5.18
N SER A 18 3.02 -7.41 5.88
CA SER A 18 3.92 -8.57 5.96
C SER A 18 4.14 -9.21 4.59
N PHE A 19 3.05 -9.39 3.82
CA PHE A 19 3.15 -9.87 2.44
C PHE A 19 3.99 -8.93 1.56
N SER A 20 3.72 -7.63 1.64
CA SER A 20 4.36 -6.59 0.83
C SER A 20 5.88 -6.57 1.06
N VAL A 21 6.33 -6.67 2.32
CA VAL A 21 7.76 -6.82 2.67
C VAL A 21 8.33 -8.10 2.04
N SER A 22 7.67 -9.25 2.20
CA SER A 22 8.13 -10.52 1.61
C SER A 22 8.18 -10.51 0.07
N ALA A 23 7.34 -9.67 -0.57
CA ALA A 23 7.28 -9.45 -2.02
C ALA A 23 8.23 -8.34 -2.51
N GLY A 24 9.12 -7.83 -1.65
CA GLY A 24 10.11 -6.82 -2.00
C GLY A 24 9.56 -5.40 -2.14
N ASN A 25 8.43 -5.11 -1.49
CA ASN A 25 7.83 -3.78 -1.39
C ASN A 25 7.72 -3.39 0.09
N ASP A 26 8.84 -2.97 0.68
CA ASP A 26 8.88 -2.59 2.09
C ASP A 26 8.18 -1.25 2.30
N LEU A 27 6.95 -1.33 2.84
CA LEU A 27 6.14 -0.19 3.23
C LEU A 27 6.16 0.04 4.74
N VAL A 28 6.92 -0.74 5.51
CA VAL A 28 6.91 -0.70 6.98
C VAL A 28 8.13 0.07 7.51
N THR A 29 9.28 -0.12 6.88
CA THR A 29 10.53 0.57 7.29
C THR A 29 10.44 2.07 7.03
N PRO A 30 10.58 2.93 8.06
CA PRO A 30 10.66 4.37 7.86
C PRO A 30 11.88 4.74 7.01
N MET A 31 11.70 5.65 6.07
CA MET A 31 12.78 6.27 5.29
C MET A 31 12.74 7.79 5.45
N PRO A 32 13.26 8.34 6.57
CA PRO A 32 13.22 9.78 6.87
C PRO A 32 13.84 10.66 5.78
N GLN A 33 14.85 10.15 5.07
CA GLN A 33 15.49 10.84 3.96
C GLN A 33 14.55 11.14 2.78
N TYR A 34 13.43 10.41 2.69
CA TYR A 34 12.36 10.62 1.70
C TYR A 34 11.06 11.13 2.34
N GLY A 35 11.08 11.46 3.64
CA GLY A 35 9.87 11.84 4.37
C GLY A 35 8.84 10.72 4.54
N PHE A 36 9.23 9.46 4.32
CA PHE A 36 8.34 8.31 4.45
C PHE A 36 8.38 7.77 5.90
N PRO A 37 7.28 7.81 6.65
CA PRO A 37 7.27 7.42 8.07
C PRO A 37 7.24 5.90 8.28
N GLY A 38 7.03 5.10 7.24
CA GLY A 38 6.62 3.71 7.38
C GLY A 38 5.13 3.59 7.71
N LEU A 39 4.49 2.54 7.23
CA LEU A 39 3.07 2.26 7.41
C LEU A 39 2.86 1.18 8.47
N LYS A 40 1.70 1.25 9.11
CA LYS A 40 1.16 0.26 10.06
C LYS A 40 -0.28 -0.07 9.71
N ALA A 41 -0.80 -1.15 10.30
CA ALA A 41 -2.21 -1.48 10.14
C ALA A 41 -3.12 -0.32 10.55
N GLY A 42 -4.16 -0.09 9.74
CA GLY A 42 -5.10 1.01 9.90
C GLY A 42 -4.74 2.28 9.12
N ASP A 43 -3.49 2.45 8.69
CA ASP A 43 -3.09 3.57 7.84
C ASP A 43 -3.78 3.50 6.48
N ARG A 44 -4.09 4.65 5.90
CA ARG A 44 -4.67 4.74 4.55
C ARG A 44 -3.59 5.17 3.57
N TRP A 45 -3.40 4.39 2.51
CA TRP A 45 -2.32 4.62 1.55
C TRP A 45 -2.75 4.22 0.14
N CYS A 46 -2.28 4.95 -0.87
CA CYS A 46 -2.50 4.60 -2.26
C CYS A 46 -1.31 3.78 -2.78
N LEU A 47 -1.62 2.63 -3.37
CA LEU A 47 -0.70 1.63 -3.86
C LEU A 47 -0.67 1.67 -5.38
N CYS A 48 0.49 1.33 -5.96
CA CYS A 48 0.56 0.96 -7.37
C CYS A 48 -0.41 -0.19 -7.64
N ALA A 49 -1.21 -0.07 -8.70
CA ALA A 49 -2.21 -1.09 -9.05
C ALA A 49 -1.60 -2.50 -9.16
N MET A 50 -0.40 -2.61 -9.74
CA MET A 50 0.33 -3.88 -9.84
C MET A 50 0.71 -4.49 -8.48
N ARG A 51 1.06 -3.67 -7.48
CA ARG A 51 1.41 -4.17 -6.13
C ARG A 51 0.18 -4.65 -5.38
N TRP A 52 -0.94 -3.95 -5.52
CA TRP A 52 -2.21 -4.41 -4.96
C TRP A 52 -2.66 -5.71 -5.63
N HIS A 53 -2.59 -5.80 -6.96
CA HIS A 53 -2.95 -7.00 -7.71
C HIS A 53 -2.10 -8.22 -7.30
N GLN A 54 -0.80 -8.04 -7.09
CA GLN A 54 0.07 -9.12 -6.59
C GLN A 54 -0.40 -9.65 -5.22
N ALA A 55 -0.82 -8.76 -4.33
CA ALA A 55 -1.38 -9.16 -3.03
C ALA A 55 -2.75 -9.82 -3.19
N HIS A 56 -3.55 -9.39 -4.16
CA HIS A 56 -4.87 -9.98 -4.44
C HIS A 56 -4.74 -11.43 -4.88
N GLU A 57 -3.85 -11.72 -5.83
CA GLU A 57 -3.56 -13.09 -6.27
C GLU A 57 -3.03 -13.99 -5.15
N ALA A 58 -2.35 -13.42 -4.16
CA ALA A 58 -1.89 -14.13 -2.97
C ALA A 58 -2.97 -14.30 -1.88
N GLY A 59 -4.16 -13.70 -2.05
CA GLY A 59 -5.21 -13.67 -1.03
C GLY A 59 -4.84 -12.81 0.18
N LYS A 60 -3.99 -11.80 -0.01
CA LYS A 60 -3.45 -10.89 1.03
C LYS A 60 -3.73 -9.42 0.74
N ALA A 61 -4.56 -9.11 -0.27
CA ALA A 61 -4.89 -7.74 -0.61
C ALA A 61 -5.73 -7.07 0.48
N PRO A 62 -5.41 -5.82 0.84
CA PRO A 62 -6.24 -5.02 1.72
C PRO A 62 -7.50 -4.54 0.97
N GLU A 63 -8.57 -4.27 1.73
CA GLU A 63 -9.78 -3.67 1.19
C GLU A 63 -9.51 -2.25 0.67
N THR A 64 -10.04 -1.96 -0.51
CA THR A 64 -9.87 -0.66 -1.16
C THR A 64 -10.85 0.37 -0.62
N LEU A 65 -10.41 1.62 -0.52
CA LEU A 65 -11.21 2.77 -0.15
C LEU A 65 -12.06 3.26 -1.34
N PRO A 66 -13.25 3.81 -1.10
CA PRO A 66 -14.05 4.43 -2.15
C PRO A 66 -13.35 5.70 -2.69
N ALA A 67 -13.53 5.96 -3.99
CA ALA A 67 -12.90 7.11 -4.66
C ALA A 67 -13.29 8.48 -4.07
N SER A 68 -14.40 8.57 -3.32
CA SER A 68 -14.86 9.78 -2.65
C SER A 68 -14.12 10.10 -1.34
N ASP A 69 -13.26 9.21 -0.83
CA ASP A 69 -12.52 9.39 0.43
C ASP A 69 -11.03 8.99 0.29
N PRO A 70 -10.25 9.68 -0.56
CA PRO A 70 -8.83 9.40 -0.71
C PRO A 70 -8.05 9.76 0.56
N PRO A 71 -6.96 9.04 0.88
CA PRO A 71 -6.07 9.44 1.96
C PRO A 71 -5.48 10.83 1.69
N LYS A 72 -5.17 11.57 2.77
CA LYS A 72 -4.61 12.93 2.71
C LYS A 72 -3.25 13.03 2.00
N ASN A 73 -2.68 11.89 1.63
CA ASN A 73 -1.33 11.72 1.12
C ASN A 73 -1.34 11.17 -0.32
N ALA A 74 -2.52 11.07 -0.94
CA ALA A 74 -2.70 10.64 -2.33
C ALA A 74 -2.17 11.68 -3.33
#